data_AF-A0A7C2SRA3-F1
#
_entry.id   AF-A0A7C2SRA3-F1
#
_cell.length_a   1.000
_cell.length_b   1.000
_cell.length_c   1.000
_cell.angle_alpha   90.00
_cell.angle_beta   90.00
_cell.angle_gamma   90.00
#
_symmetry.space_group_name_H-M   'P 1'
#
loop_
_entity.id
_entity.type
_entity.pdbx_description
1 polymer ?
#
loop_
_entity_poly.entity_id
_entity_poly.type
_entity_poly.pdbx_seq_one_letter_code
_entity_poly.pdbx_strand_id
1 'polypeptide(L)'
;HFLRHGQVRVSSRTPAQLEEVVASARAAIDRIRGARAFEPRPTPLCAWCEYRPLCPAFGAPRRAGPEELPADLDPPEDELVQLSLW
;
A
#
# COMPACT_ATOMS: atom_id res chain seq x y z
N HIS A 1 -2.51 -8.88 -18.60
CA HIS A 1 -1.93 -9.82 -19.58
C HIS A 1 -0.77 -10.58 -18.94
N PHE A 2 -0.74 -11.90 -19.04
CA PHE A 2 0.35 -12.74 -18.54
C PHE A 2 1.25 -13.15 -19.71
N LEU A 3 2.19 -12.25 -20.03
CA LEU A 3 2.94 -12.22 -21.29
C LEU A 3 3.71 -13.51 -21.56
N ARG A 4 4.40 -14.06 -20.54
CA ARG A 4 5.19 -15.29 -20.66
C ARG A 4 4.40 -16.48 -21.23
N HIS A 5 3.09 -16.57 -20.94
CA HIS A 5 2.26 -17.68 -21.37
C HIS A 5 1.21 -17.27 -22.43
N GLY A 6 1.29 -16.04 -22.95
CA GLY A 6 0.31 -15.52 -23.89
C GLY A 6 -1.14 -15.50 -23.37
N GLN A 7 -1.32 -15.53 -22.04
CA GLN A 7 -2.66 -15.63 -21.44
C GLN A 7 -3.23 -14.25 -21.12
N VAL A 8 -4.48 -14.02 -21.51
CA VAL A 8 -5.26 -12.87 -21.02
C VAL A 8 -6.07 -13.32 -19.82
N ARG A 9 -5.89 -12.63 -18.69
CA ARG A 9 -6.72 -12.83 -17.49
C ARG A 9 -7.49 -11.54 -17.25
N VAL A 10 -8.80 -11.66 -17.14
CA VAL A 10 -9.73 -10.56 -16.88
C VAL A 10 -10.42 -10.84 -15.56
N SER A 11 -10.44 -9.86 -14.66
CA SER A 11 -11.26 -9.89 -13.47
C SER A 11 -12.48 -9.00 -13.67
N SER A 12 -13.69 -9.55 -13.51
CA SER A 12 -14.91 -8.75 -13.39
C SER A 12 -15.23 -8.53 -11.91
N ARG A 13 -15.94 -7.44 -11.62
CA ARG A 13 -16.44 -7.10 -10.29
C ARG A 13 -17.87 -6.59 -10.41
N THR A 14 -18.72 -6.95 -9.46
CA THR A 14 -20.05 -6.33 -9.30
C THR A 14 -19.92 -4.94 -8.67
N PRO A 15 -20.95 -4.08 -8.77
CA PRO A 15 -20.94 -2.78 -8.08
C PRO A 15 -20.66 -2.90 -6.58
N ALA A 16 -21.31 -3.86 -5.90
CA ALA A 16 -21.09 -4.11 -4.47
C ALA A 16 -19.64 -4.52 -4.15
N GLN A 17 -19.00 -5.33 -5.01
CA GLN A 17 -17.59 -5.71 -4.83
C GLN A 17 -16.65 -4.52 -5.03
N LEU A 18 -17.00 -3.57 -5.91
CA LEU A 18 -16.23 -2.33 -6.07
C LEU A 18 -16.37 -1.45 -4.83
N GLU A 19 -17.57 -1.30 -4.28
CA GLU A 19 -17.81 -0.57 -3.04
C GLU A 19 -17.01 -1.17 -1.87
N GLU A 20 -16.98 -2.50 -1.75
CA GLU A 20 -16.19 -3.19 -0.72
C GLU A 20 -14.68 -2.93 -0.87
N VAL A 21 -14.15 -2.98 -2.10
CA VAL A 21 -12.74 -2.65 -2.36
C VAL A 21 -12.43 -1.22 -1.96
N VAL A 22 -13.30 -0.27 -2.31
CA VAL A 22 -13.14 1.15 -1.95
C VAL A 22 -13.17 1.33 -0.42
N ALA A 23 -14.14 0.73 0.26
CA ALA A 23 -14.25 0.80 1.71
C ALA A 23 -13.03 0.21 2.42
N SER A 24 -12.56 -0.96 1.96
CA SER A 24 -11.38 -1.64 2.50
C SER A 24 -10.10 -0.82 2.29
N ALA A 25 -9.95 -0.21 1.11
CA ALA A 25 -8.82 0.66 0.80
C ALA A 25 -8.81 1.92 1.70
N ARG A 26 -9.96 2.60 1.85
CA ARG A 26 -10.08 3.76 2.76
C ARG A 26 -9.71 3.41 4.19
N ALA A 27 -10.26 2.32 4.72
CA ALA A 27 -9.93 1.85 6.06
C ALA A 27 -8.45 1.48 6.22
N ALA A 28 -7.80 0.96 5.17
CA ALA A 28 -6.36 0.72 5.18
C ALA A 28 -5.55 2.02 5.24
N ILE A 29 -5.92 3.03 4.44
CA ILE A 29 -5.29 4.36 4.44
C ILE A 29 -5.38 5.00 5.82
N ASP A 30 -6.57 5.01 6.43
CA ASP A 30 -6.78 5.62 7.74
C ASP A 30 -5.93 4.93 8.83
N ARG A 31 -5.83 3.60 8.79
CA ARG A 31 -4.95 2.85 9.71
C ARG A 31 -3.48 3.19 9.51
N ILE A 32 -3.02 3.37 8.27
CA ILE A 32 -1.62 3.72 7.96
C ILE A 32 -1.32 5.13 8.44
N ARG A 33 -2.20 6.11 8.16
CA ARG A 33 -2.07 7.51 8.63
C ARG A 33 -2.09 7.62 10.16
N GLY A 34 -2.90 6.79 10.81
CA GLY A 34 -2.99 6.71 12.27
C GLY A 34 -1.82 5.97 12.94
N ALA A 35 -1.02 5.20 12.19
CA ALA A 35 0.04 4.39 12.76
C ALA A 35 1.20 5.27 13.28
N ARG A 36 1.60 5.05 14.53
CA ARG A 36 2.81 5.64 15.14
C ARG A 36 3.98 4.66 15.22
N ALA A 37 3.70 3.40 14.91
CA ALA A 37 4.63 2.30 15.01
C ALA A 37 4.41 1.32 13.86
N PHE A 38 5.52 0.79 13.34
CA PHE A 38 5.50 -0.35 12.44
C PHE A 38 5.77 -1.62 13.24
N GLU A 39 4.71 -2.39 13.50
CA GLU A 39 4.80 -3.71 14.13
C GLU A 39 4.97 -4.78 13.05
N PRO A 40 6.19 -5.35 12.86
CA PRO A 40 6.41 -6.33 11.81
C PRO A 40 5.60 -7.60 12.08
N ARG A 41 5.00 -8.16 11.03
CA ARG A 41 4.24 -9.42 11.08
C ARG A 41 4.89 -10.43 10.14
N PRO A 42 5.91 -11.20 10.61
CA PRO A 42 6.61 -12.14 9.76
C PRO A 42 5.68 -13.20 9.16
N THR A 43 5.87 -13.51 7.89
CA THR A 43 5.16 -14.58 7.17
C THR A 43 6.14 -15.34 6.27
N PRO A 44 5.77 -16.48 5.67
CA PRO A 44 6.63 -17.17 4.70
C PRO A 44 7.07 -16.28 3.52
N LEU A 45 6.31 -15.23 3.20
CA LEU A 45 6.67 -14.27 2.15
C LEU A 45 7.86 -13.37 2.52
N CYS A 46 8.27 -13.32 3.79
CA CYS A 46 9.45 -12.54 4.19
C CYS A 46 10.74 -13.00 3.52
N ALA A 47 10.82 -14.27 3.07
CA ALA A 47 11.96 -14.76 2.28
C ALA A 47 12.10 -14.07 0.92
N TRP A 48 11.02 -13.46 0.43
CA TRP A 48 10.94 -12.75 -0.85
C TRP A 48 10.83 -11.22 -0.68
N CYS A 49 10.96 -10.72 0.55
CA CYS A 49 10.79 -9.30 0.84
C CYS A 49 12.10 -8.54 0.62
N GLU A 50 12.10 -7.59 -0.33
CA GLU A 50 13.25 -6.73 -0.61
C GLU A 50 13.63 -5.83 0.58
N TYR A 51 12.67 -5.52 1.46
CA TYR A 51 12.85 -4.70 2.65
C TYR A 51 13.29 -5.50 3.89
N ARG A 52 13.51 -6.82 3.77
CA ARG A 52 13.94 -7.68 4.89
C ARG A 52 15.17 -7.14 5.65
N PRO A 53 16.22 -6.58 5.00
CA PRO A 53 17.36 -5.99 5.70
C PRO A 53 17.02 -4.75 6.54
N LEU A 54 15.88 -4.09 6.28
CA LEU A 54 15.41 -2.90 7.01
C LEU A 54 14.34 -3.22 8.06
N CYS A 55 13.86 -4.46 8.09
CA CYS A 55 12.72 -4.85 8.93
C CYS A 55 13.18 -5.15 10.37
N PRO A 56 12.52 -4.57 11.40
CA PRO A 56 12.90 -4.79 12.81
C PRO A 56 12.85 -6.25 13.26
N ALA A 57 12.00 -7.07 12.65
CA ALA A 57 11.92 -8.51 12.94
C ALA A 57 13.22 -9.28 12.60
N PHE A 58 14.11 -8.68 11.81
CA PHE A 58 15.39 -9.30 11.41
C PHE A 58 16.60 -8.53 11.97
N GLY A 59 16.40 -7.77 13.06
CA GLY A 59 17.48 -7.11 13.80
C GLY A 59 17.86 -5.71 13.29
N ALA A 60 17.14 -5.17 12.30
CA ALA A 60 17.32 -3.78 11.90
C ALA A 60 16.82 -2.84 13.02
N PRO A 61 17.53 -1.75 13.32
CA PRO A 61 17.03 -0.76 14.26
C PRO A 61 15.72 -0.16 13.74
N ARG A 62 14.76 0.07 14.64
CA ARG A 62 13.53 0.77 14.30
C ARG A 62 13.89 2.16 13.78
N ARG A 63 13.47 2.47 12.54
CA ARG A 63 13.48 3.85 12.07
C ARG A 63 12.38 4.61 12.82
N ALA A 64 12.70 5.81 13.30
CA ALA A 64 11.68 6.71 13.82
C ALA A 64 10.60 6.90 12.75
N GLY A 65 9.33 6.89 13.17
CA GLY A 65 8.22 7.21 12.26
C GLY A 65 8.29 8.68 11.84
N PRO A 66 7.56 9.08 10.79
CA PRO A 66 7.50 10.46 10.37
C PRO A 66 6.70 11.29 11.39
N GLU A 67 7.38 11.76 12.43
CA GLU A 67 7.03 13.03 13.05
C GLU A 67 7.59 14.20 12.19
N GLU A 68 8.33 13.91 11.10
CA GLU A 68 9.11 14.88 10.31
C GLU A 68 9.01 14.71 8.77
N LEU A 69 8.03 13.97 8.23
CA LEU A 69 7.72 14.13 6.79
C LEU A 69 6.86 15.38 6.65
N PRO A 70 7.28 16.37 5.84
CA PRO A 70 6.55 17.61 5.76
C PRO A 70 5.17 17.34 5.14
N ALA A 71 4.15 18.02 5.68
CA ALA A 71 2.73 17.75 5.40
C ALA A 71 2.33 18.00 3.93
N ASP A 72 3.25 18.52 3.12
CA ASP A 72 3.12 18.89 1.71
C ASP A 72 3.47 17.74 0.74
N LEU A 73 3.87 16.56 1.23
CA LEU A 73 4.07 15.38 0.37
C LEU A 73 2.78 14.67 -0.07
N ASP A 74 1.63 15.02 0.52
CA ASP A 74 0.32 14.72 -0.06
C ASP A 74 0.02 15.87 -1.05
N PRO A 75 0.15 15.67 -2.38
CA PRO A 75 -0.28 16.68 -3.33
C PRO A 75 -1.77 16.97 -3.13
N PRO A 76 -2.22 18.22 -3.33
CA PRO A 76 -3.61 18.58 -3.14
C PRO A 76 -4.51 17.63 -3.92
N GLU A 77 -5.59 17.18 -3.27
CA GLU A 77 -6.58 16.23 -3.80
C GLU A 77 -7.15 16.65 -5.17
N ASP A 78 -7.06 17.94 -5.50
CA ASP A 78 -7.44 18.55 -6.77
C ASP A 78 -6.52 18.20 -7.96
N GLU A 79 -5.24 17.87 -7.74
CA GLU A 79 -4.29 17.46 -8.80
C GLU A 79 -4.43 15.98 -9.21
N LEU A 80 -5.00 15.13 -8.35
CA LEU A 80 -5.26 13.72 -8.67
C LEU A 80 -6.47 13.53 -9.58
N VAL A 81 -7.40 14.51 -9.62
CA VAL A 81 -8.54 14.49 -10.54
C VAL A 81 -8.10 14.72 -11.99
N GLN A 82 -7.05 15.52 -12.24
CA GLN A 82 -6.56 15.80 -13.59
C GLN A 82 -5.84 14.63 -14.28
N LEU A 83 -5.31 13.66 -13.51
CA LEU A 83 -4.71 12.43 -14.06
C LEU A 83 -5.72 11.29 -14.27
N SER A 84 -7.00 11.51 -13.93
CA SER A 84 -8.09 10.56 -14.17
C SER A 84 -8.93 10.87 -15.43
N LEU A 85 -8.51 11.88 -16.21
CA LEU A 85 -9.13 12.28 -17.48
C LEU A 85 -8.26 11.97 -18.72
N TRP A 86 -7.30 11.05 -18.61
CA TRP A 86 -6.61 10.40 -19.73
C TRP A 86 -6.53 8.90 -19.52
#